data_AF-A0A7X7IYS2-F1
#
_entry.id   AF-A0A7X7IYS2-F1
#
_cell.length_a   1.000
_cell.length_b   1.000
_cell.length_c   1.000
_cell.angle_alpha   90.00
_cell.angle_beta   90.00
_cell.angle_gamma   90.00
#
_symmetry.space_group_name_H-M   'P 1'
#
loop_
_entity.id
_entity.type
_entity.pdbx_description
1 polymer ?
#
loop_
_entity_poly.entity_id
_entity_poly.type
_entity_poly.pdbx_seq_one_letter_code
_entity_poly.pdbx_strand_id
1 'polypeptide(L)'
;MMQHGKTGILNELLLAMAVVVSLSTAWAAAEEKAIDIGSHRQVFIDGRFLAKARGVDLLVHQPRKTGEMTIRPEHEWEVGGVGPYSSVMKVGDTYHMWYHVMDTVQWHTGEKNGSICYARSTDGIHWEKPELGLIEYKGNRKNNIIIGHGAAGAEIGQDGVMVFLDPNAPADERFRMLGKFDVPVEAGQAIHIFSSGDGIHWKK
;
A
#
# COMPACT_ATOMS: atom_id res chain seq x y z
N MET A 1 26.70 48.97 -77.52
CA MET A 1 26.32 48.23 -78.72
C MET A 1 25.05 47.45 -78.39
N MET A 2 23.98 47.77 -79.10
CA MET A 2 22.67 47.12 -79.22
C MET A 2 21.70 47.06 -78.01
N GLN A 3 20.52 47.62 -78.30
CA GLN A 3 19.27 47.71 -77.55
C GLN A 3 18.45 46.41 -77.60
N HIS A 4 17.46 46.29 -76.71
CA HIS A 4 16.04 45.87 -76.87
C HIS A 4 15.54 45.41 -75.48
N GLY A 5 14.37 45.74 -74.91
CA GLY A 5 13.22 46.59 -75.22
C GLY A 5 12.48 46.85 -73.87
N LYS A 6 12.00 48.07 -73.60
CA LYS A 6 10.65 48.62 -73.86
C LYS A 6 9.48 48.00 -73.05
N THR A 7 8.97 48.85 -72.15
CA THR A 7 7.55 49.15 -71.80
C THR A 7 6.74 48.18 -70.93
N GLY A 8 6.24 48.68 -69.79
CA GLY A 8 5.24 47.99 -68.97
C GLY A 8 4.85 48.68 -67.65
N ILE A 9 4.33 49.91 -67.73
CA ILE A 9 3.30 50.46 -66.82
C ILE A 9 3.75 50.83 -65.38
N LEU A 10 4.21 52.07 -65.26
CA LEU A 10 3.95 52.95 -64.12
C LEU A 10 2.48 53.38 -64.17
N ASN A 11 1.67 52.94 -63.22
CA ASN A 11 0.50 53.64 -62.69
C ASN A 11 0.09 52.91 -61.41
N GLU A 12 -0.54 53.61 -60.48
CA GLU A 12 -0.96 53.17 -59.13
C GLU A 12 0.01 53.60 -58.01
N LEU A 13 0.31 54.90 -57.99
CA LEU A 13 0.56 55.64 -56.76
C LEU A 13 -0.71 56.46 -56.50
N LEU A 14 -1.30 56.31 -55.31
CA LEU A 14 -2.45 57.03 -54.70
C LEU A 14 -3.75 56.23 -54.49
N LEU A 15 -3.73 55.35 -53.49
CA LEU A 15 -4.82 55.22 -52.50
C LEU A 15 -4.17 54.80 -51.17
N ALA A 16 -3.63 55.75 -50.41
CA ALA A 16 -4.32 56.34 -49.27
C ALA A 16 -4.79 55.30 -48.22
N MET A 17 -4.02 55.23 -47.12
CA MET A 17 -4.44 55.07 -45.72
C MET A 17 -5.51 54.03 -45.32
N ALA A 18 -5.17 53.31 -44.24
CA ALA A 18 -5.99 52.35 -43.50
C ALA A 18 -6.14 51.01 -44.24
N VAL A 19 -5.63 49.89 -43.74
CA VAL A 19 -5.75 49.39 -42.38
C VAL A 19 -4.53 48.50 -42.11
N VAL A 20 -3.55 48.98 -41.34
CA VAL A 20 -2.75 48.03 -40.55
C VAL A 20 -3.71 47.55 -39.49
N VAL A 21 -4.43 46.46 -39.77
CA VAL A 21 -5.14 45.75 -38.71
C VAL A 21 -4.02 45.23 -37.83
N SER A 22 -3.74 45.98 -36.77
CA SER A 22 -3.13 45.43 -35.58
C SER A 22 -4.00 44.23 -35.20
N LEU A 23 -3.62 43.04 -35.65
CA LEU A 23 -3.93 41.81 -34.95
C LEU A 23 -3.15 41.90 -33.63
N SER A 24 -3.62 42.76 -32.73
CA SER A 24 -3.57 42.47 -31.31
C SER A 24 -4.45 41.24 -31.17
N THR A 25 -3.87 40.06 -31.39
CA THR A 25 -4.37 38.85 -30.78
C THR A 25 -4.29 39.12 -29.29
N ALA A 26 -5.37 39.66 -28.73
CA ALA A 26 -5.63 39.60 -27.32
C ALA A 26 -5.66 38.11 -27.01
N TRP A 27 -4.53 37.60 -26.56
CA TRP A 27 -4.43 36.29 -25.97
C TRP A 27 -5.24 36.40 -24.69
N ALA A 28 -6.54 36.16 -24.78
CA ALA A 28 -7.36 35.98 -23.60
C ALA A 28 -6.75 34.79 -22.89
N ALA A 29 -6.00 35.06 -21.83
CA ALA A 29 -5.58 34.03 -20.89
C ALA A 29 -6.88 33.38 -20.42
N ALA A 30 -7.04 32.08 -20.70
CA ALA A 30 -8.11 31.31 -20.09
C ALA A 30 -8.02 31.54 -18.58
N GLU A 31 -9.12 31.95 -17.96
CA GLU A 31 -9.19 32.15 -16.52
C GLU A 31 -9.00 30.78 -15.86
N GLU A 32 -7.78 30.52 -15.35
CA GLU A 32 -7.51 29.29 -14.60
C GLU A 32 -8.32 29.33 -13.31
N LYS A 33 -9.43 28.60 -13.30
CA LYS A 33 -10.30 28.48 -12.13
C LYS A 33 -9.49 27.83 -10.99
N ALA A 34 -9.36 28.55 -9.87
CA ALA A 34 -8.70 28.03 -8.68
C ALA A 34 -9.31 26.68 -8.27
N ILE A 35 -8.46 25.69 -8.01
CA ILE A 35 -8.89 24.38 -7.54
C ILE A 35 -9.13 24.50 -6.03
N ASP A 36 -10.39 24.34 -5.61
CA ASP A 36 -10.74 24.23 -4.20
C ASP A 36 -10.32 22.85 -3.67
N ILE A 37 -9.34 22.83 -2.78
CA ILE A 37 -8.81 21.63 -2.15
C ILE A 37 -9.26 21.46 -0.70
N GLY A 38 -9.95 22.46 -0.12
CA GLY A 38 -10.30 22.50 1.30
C GLY A 38 -9.13 22.11 2.22
N SER A 39 -9.37 21.19 3.15
CA SER A 39 -8.36 20.59 4.04
C SER A 39 -7.97 19.16 3.63
N HIS A 40 -8.23 18.77 2.38
CA HIS A 40 -7.97 17.41 1.91
C HIS A 40 -6.48 17.20 1.65
N ARG A 41 -5.94 16.04 2.09
CA ARG A 41 -4.57 15.63 1.73
C ARG A 41 -4.47 15.44 0.23
N GLN A 42 -3.49 16.09 -0.39
CA GLN A 42 -3.21 15.97 -1.81
C GLN A 42 -1.94 15.15 -2.02
N VAL A 43 -1.95 14.27 -3.02
CA VAL A 43 -0.76 13.52 -3.43
C VAL A 43 -0.20 14.19 -4.68
N PHE A 44 1.08 14.57 -4.63
CA PHE A 44 1.74 15.31 -5.71
C PHE A 44 2.37 14.35 -6.72
N ILE A 45 1.51 13.63 -7.46
CA ILE A 45 1.92 12.58 -8.41
C ILE A 45 1.61 12.93 -9.87
N ASP A 46 0.91 14.04 -10.12
CA ASP A 46 0.52 14.49 -11.45
C ASP A 46 0.64 16.01 -11.62
N GLY A 47 0.26 16.51 -12.80
CA GLY A 47 0.26 17.93 -13.14
C GLY A 47 -0.91 18.73 -12.58
N ARG A 48 -1.83 18.14 -11.81
CA ARG A 48 -3.10 18.78 -11.43
C ARG A 48 -2.90 20.07 -10.63
N PHE A 49 -1.86 20.11 -9.80
CA PHE A 49 -1.53 21.25 -8.94
C PHE A 49 -0.32 22.06 -9.44
N LEU A 50 0.07 21.87 -10.71
CA LEU A 50 1.20 22.55 -11.33
C LEU A 50 0.72 23.59 -12.34
N ALA A 51 0.66 24.86 -11.92
CA ALA A 51 0.39 25.98 -12.85
C ALA A 51 1.55 26.17 -13.85
N LYS A 52 2.78 25.84 -13.46
CA LYS A 52 3.97 25.98 -14.31
C LYS A 52 5.13 25.10 -13.85
N ALA A 53 5.83 24.50 -14.80
CA ALA A 53 7.11 23.82 -14.60
C ALA A 53 8.12 24.31 -15.66
N ARG A 54 9.36 24.59 -15.26
CA ARG A 54 10.46 24.95 -16.19
C ARG A 54 11.75 24.32 -15.72
N GLY A 55 12.37 23.51 -16.58
CA GLY A 55 13.65 22.85 -16.28
C GLY A 55 13.58 21.80 -15.16
N VAL A 56 12.40 21.23 -14.93
CA VAL A 56 12.15 20.20 -13.91
C VAL A 56 11.16 19.17 -14.44
N ASP A 57 11.28 17.92 -13.98
CA ASP A 57 10.38 16.81 -14.31
C ASP A 57 9.74 16.25 -13.04
N LEU A 58 8.47 15.86 -13.13
CA LEU A 58 7.78 15.12 -12.08
C LEU A 58 8.02 13.62 -12.30
N LEU A 59 8.71 12.98 -11.36
CA LEU A 59 9.13 11.59 -11.46
C LEU A 59 8.73 10.80 -10.22
N VAL A 60 8.15 9.62 -10.42
CA VAL A 60 8.05 8.60 -9.37
C VAL A 60 9.35 7.82 -9.39
N HIS A 61 10.14 7.94 -8.32
CA HIS A 61 11.38 7.19 -8.21
C HIS A 61 11.10 5.69 -8.21
N GLN A 62 11.84 4.96 -9.05
CA GLN A 62 11.78 3.49 -9.05
C GLN A 62 12.18 2.97 -7.66
N PRO A 63 11.35 2.13 -7.02
CA PRO A 63 11.69 1.56 -5.73
C PRO A 63 12.97 0.73 -5.87
N ARG A 64 13.90 0.92 -4.94
CA ARG A 64 15.14 0.14 -4.86
C ARG A 64 15.05 -0.82 -3.69
N LYS A 65 15.31 -2.10 -3.93
CA LYS A 65 15.46 -3.08 -2.86
C LYS A 65 16.75 -2.76 -2.11
N THR A 66 16.65 -2.36 -0.85
CA THR A 66 17.81 -2.05 -0.01
C THR A 66 18.51 -3.32 0.50
N GLY A 67 17.82 -4.46 0.46
CA GLY A 67 18.28 -5.72 1.07
C GLY A 67 17.96 -5.78 2.56
N GLU A 68 17.47 -4.70 3.16
CA GLU A 68 16.97 -4.69 4.53
C GLU A 68 15.67 -5.48 4.60
N MET A 69 15.55 -6.31 5.64
CA MET A 69 14.34 -7.04 5.95
C MET A 69 13.75 -6.45 7.23
N THR A 70 12.53 -5.91 7.12
CA THR A 70 11.80 -5.32 8.26
C THR A 70 11.48 -6.37 9.33
N ILE A 71 11.10 -7.58 8.90
CA ILE A 71 10.97 -8.75 9.76
C ILE A 71 11.65 -9.93 9.06
N ARG A 72 12.56 -10.61 9.76
CA ARG A 72 13.34 -11.73 9.23
C ARG A 72 12.77 -13.05 9.73
N PRO A 73 12.83 -14.15 8.99
CA PRO A 73 12.66 -15.47 9.59
C PRO A 73 13.89 -15.80 10.47
N GLU A 74 13.65 -16.06 11.74
CA GLU A 74 14.66 -16.27 12.80
C GLU A 74 14.40 -17.55 13.61
N HIS A 75 13.22 -18.15 13.46
CA HIS A 75 12.78 -19.30 14.26
C HIS A 75 12.33 -20.50 13.43
N GLU A 76 12.27 -21.68 14.07
CA GLU A 76 11.95 -22.94 13.40
C GLU A 76 10.53 -23.01 12.81
N TRP A 77 9.57 -22.26 13.37
CA TRP A 77 8.22 -22.13 12.80
C TRP A 77 8.16 -21.15 11.61
N GLU A 78 9.29 -20.52 11.27
CA GLU A 78 9.43 -19.53 10.19
C GLU A 78 10.32 -20.04 9.05
N VAL A 79 10.65 -21.34 9.04
CA VAL A 79 11.57 -21.97 8.05
C VAL A 79 11.09 -21.75 6.60
N GLY A 80 9.79 -21.75 6.38
CA GLY A 80 9.18 -21.43 5.08
C GLY A 80 9.23 -19.96 4.70
N GLY A 81 9.67 -19.09 5.61
CA GLY A 81 9.69 -17.64 5.46
C GLY A 81 8.45 -16.96 6.07
N VAL A 82 8.54 -15.63 6.12
CA VAL A 82 7.40 -14.76 6.45
C VAL A 82 6.53 -14.60 5.22
N GLY A 83 5.26 -14.96 5.36
CA GLY A 83 4.27 -14.95 4.29
C GLY A 83 3.89 -13.56 3.82
N PRO A 84 3.27 -13.44 2.63
CA PRO A 84 2.90 -12.15 2.06
C PRO A 84 1.79 -11.44 2.84
N TYR A 85 1.09 -12.15 3.73
CA TYR A 85 -0.05 -11.61 4.47
C TYR A 85 0.33 -11.29 5.90
N SER A 86 0.33 -9.99 6.22
CA SER A 86 0.56 -9.49 7.57
C SER A 86 -0.35 -8.29 7.81
N SER A 87 -0.85 -8.15 9.04
CA SER A 87 -1.59 -6.97 9.49
C SER A 87 -0.72 -6.17 10.45
N VAL A 88 -0.59 -4.87 10.21
CA VAL A 88 0.14 -3.96 11.11
C VAL A 88 -0.80 -2.85 11.57
N MET A 89 -0.81 -2.59 12.87
CA MET A 89 -1.66 -1.55 13.47
C MET A 89 -0.96 -0.86 14.62
N LYS A 90 -1.10 0.46 14.71
CA LYS A 90 -0.67 1.22 15.90
C LYS A 90 -1.81 1.32 16.90
N VAL A 91 -1.59 0.92 18.14
CA VAL A 91 -2.52 1.04 19.26
C VAL A 91 -1.80 1.71 20.42
N GLY A 92 -2.21 2.95 20.74
CA GLY A 92 -1.43 3.80 21.65
C GLY A 92 -0.05 4.10 21.09
N ASP A 93 0.98 3.73 21.84
CA ASP A 93 2.39 3.95 21.46
C ASP A 93 3.07 2.71 20.85
N THR A 94 2.34 1.60 20.74
CA THR A 94 2.87 0.33 20.21
C THR A 94 2.32 0.05 18.83
N TYR A 95 3.20 -0.33 17.92
CA TYR A 95 2.85 -1.01 16.67
C TYR A 95 2.76 -2.51 16.93
N HIS A 96 1.66 -3.12 16.50
CA HIS A 96 1.36 -4.53 16.58
C HIS A 96 1.41 -5.11 15.18
N MET A 97 2.07 -6.26 15.01
CA MET A 97 2.11 -7.01 13.77
C MET A 97 1.61 -8.43 14.02
N TRP A 98 0.63 -8.83 13.22
CA TRP A 98 0.17 -10.21 13.10
C TRP A 98 0.64 -10.72 11.74
N TYR A 99 1.64 -11.59 11.74
CA TYR A 99 2.30 -12.02 10.52
C TYR A 99 2.13 -13.51 10.31
N HIS A 100 1.87 -13.89 9.07
CA HIS A 100 1.79 -15.29 8.67
C HIS A 100 3.18 -15.87 8.42
N VAL A 101 3.39 -17.12 8.79
CA VAL A 101 4.59 -17.90 8.48
C VAL A 101 4.21 -19.33 8.13
N MET A 102 5.13 -20.03 7.47
CA MET A 102 5.06 -21.47 7.25
C MET A 102 6.24 -22.13 7.95
N ASP A 103 6.02 -23.27 8.61
CA ASP A 103 7.10 -24.06 9.21
C ASP A 103 7.82 -24.99 8.20
N THR A 104 7.42 -24.92 6.93
CA THR A 104 7.97 -25.68 5.79
C THR A 104 8.19 -24.78 4.58
N VAL A 105 9.22 -25.09 3.79
CA VAL A 105 9.51 -24.41 2.50
C VAL A 105 8.49 -24.74 1.41
N GLN A 106 7.59 -25.70 1.66
CA GLN A 106 6.56 -26.11 0.71
C GLN A 106 5.31 -25.26 0.88
N TRP A 107 5.15 -24.34 -0.06
CA TRP A 107 4.03 -23.42 -0.15
C TRP A 107 2.95 -24.02 -1.07
N HIS A 108 2.26 -25.08 -0.62
CA HIS A 108 1.17 -25.71 -1.35
C HIS A 108 -0.20 -25.50 -0.70
N THR A 109 -1.24 -25.37 -1.53
CA THR A 109 -2.63 -25.33 -1.08
C THR A 109 -3.02 -26.65 -0.44
N GLY A 110 -3.61 -26.62 0.76
CA GLY A 110 -4.03 -27.82 1.48
C GLY A 110 -3.15 -28.17 2.69
N GLU A 111 -1.95 -27.60 2.77
CA GLU A 111 -1.04 -27.79 3.90
C GLU A 111 -1.56 -27.07 5.17
N LYS A 112 -1.24 -27.63 6.34
CA LYS A 112 -1.67 -27.14 7.68
C LYS A 112 -0.51 -26.59 8.49
N ASN A 113 0.59 -26.32 7.81
CA ASN A 113 1.89 -25.92 8.36
C ASN A 113 2.03 -24.40 8.59
N GLY A 114 0.94 -23.65 8.40
CA GLY A 114 0.91 -22.23 8.64
C GLY A 114 0.70 -21.90 10.11
N SER A 115 1.17 -20.72 10.50
CA SER A 115 0.78 -20.10 11.76
C SER A 115 0.69 -18.58 11.61
N ILE A 116 -0.11 -17.97 12.49
CA ILE A 116 -0.07 -16.54 12.73
C ILE A 116 0.76 -16.30 13.98
N CYS A 117 1.76 -15.45 13.83
CA CYS A 117 2.67 -15.04 14.89
C CYS A 117 2.47 -13.56 15.21
N TYR A 118 2.97 -13.15 16.38
CA TYR A 118 2.87 -11.77 16.86
C TYR A 118 4.25 -11.11 17.02
N ALA A 119 4.36 -9.87 16.56
CA ALA A 119 5.51 -9.01 16.82
C ALA A 119 5.04 -7.62 17.24
N ARG A 120 5.89 -6.90 17.98
CA ARG A 120 5.61 -5.52 18.40
C ARG A 120 6.78 -4.58 18.10
N SER A 121 6.48 -3.30 17.96
CA SER A 121 7.48 -2.27 17.69
C SER A 121 7.06 -0.93 18.30
N THR A 122 8.02 -0.07 18.62
CA THR A 122 7.77 1.32 19.06
C THR A 122 7.98 2.34 17.94
N ASP A 123 8.67 1.96 16.85
CA ASP A 123 9.03 2.83 15.73
C ASP A 123 8.50 2.35 14.37
N GLY A 124 7.94 1.14 14.31
CA GLY A 124 7.46 0.49 13.08
C GLY A 124 8.58 -0.04 12.18
N ILE A 125 9.84 0.08 12.59
CA ILE A 125 11.04 -0.28 11.82
C ILE A 125 11.71 -1.50 12.45
N HIS A 126 11.89 -1.50 13.78
CA HIS A 126 12.50 -2.58 14.54
C HIS A 126 11.42 -3.36 15.28
N TRP A 127 11.39 -4.67 15.08
CA TRP A 127 10.33 -5.53 15.58
C TRP A 127 10.87 -6.54 16.61
N GLU A 128 10.22 -6.60 17.76
CA GLU A 128 10.44 -7.60 18.80
C GLU A 128 9.44 -8.74 18.61
N LYS A 129 9.93 -9.98 18.63
CA LYS A 129 9.12 -11.22 18.64
C LYS A 129 9.16 -11.83 20.05
N PRO A 130 8.18 -11.50 20.92
CA PRO A 130 8.23 -11.95 22.32
C PRO A 130 7.93 -13.45 22.44
N GLU A 131 8.60 -14.16 23.34
CA GLU A 131 8.18 -15.51 23.74
C GLU A 131 6.86 -15.43 24.52
N LEU A 132 5.74 -15.81 23.88
CA LEU A 132 4.39 -15.68 24.43
C LEU A 132 3.96 -16.89 25.25
N GLY A 133 4.49 -18.09 24.98
CA GLY A 133 4.15 -19.28 25.77
C GLY A 133 2.78 -19.90 25.47
N LEU A 134 2.03 -19.35 24.50
CA LEU A 134 0.60 -19.69 24.32
C LEU A 134 0.41 -21.05 23.66
N ILE A 135 1.24 -21.37 22.68
CA ILE A 135 1.08 -22.54 21.82
C ILE A 135 2.23 -23.51 22.00
N GLU A 136 1.91 -24.80 22.09
CA GLU A 136 2.92 -25.85 22.07
C GLU A 136 3.29 -26.19 20.63
N TYR A 137 4.58 -26.05 20.31
CA TYR A 137 5.15 -26.33 19.01
C TYR A 137 6.41 -27.16 19.21
N LYS A 138 6.45 -28.35 18.58
CA LYS A 138 7.58 -29.31 18.67
C LYS A 138 8.07 -29.56 20.12
N GLY A 139 7.12 -29.73 21.05
CA GLY A 139 7.41 -30.09 22.45
C GLY A 139 7.87 -28.95 23.35
N ASN A 140 7.77 -27.69 22.90
CA ASN A 140 8.02 -26.53 23.76
C ASN A 140 7.05 -25.37 23.46
N ARG A 141 7.03 -24.35 24.33
CA ARG A 141 6.17 -23.16 24.21
C ARG A 141 6.95 -21.85 24.01
N LYS A 142 8.26 -21.92 23.74
CA LYS A 142 9.12 -20.75 23.56
C LYS A 142 8.97 -20.19 22.16
N ASN A 143 7.80 -19.63 21.88
CA ASN A 143 7.42 -19.09 20.58
C ASN A 143 6.45 -17.92 20.73
N ASN A 144 6.23 -17.22 19.63
CA ASN A 144 5.31 -16.09 19.51
C ASN A 144 4.08 -16.43 18.65
N ILE A 145 3.74 -17.72 18.54
CA ILE A 145 2.59 -18.20 17.77
C ILE A 145 1.32 -17.85 18.57
N ILE A 146 0.28 -17.39 17.87
CA ILE A 146 -1.01 -17.05 18.46
C ILE A 146 -2.17 -17.88 17.88
N ILE A 147 -2.06 -18.36 16.64
CA ILE A 147 -3.02 -19.25 15.96
C ILE A 147 -2.26 -20.19 15.00
N GLY A 148 -2.68 -21.44 14.86
CA GLY A 148 -2.10 -22.43 13.93
C GLY A 148 -1.61 -23.70 14.63
N HIS A 149 -1.21 -24.72 13.88
CA HIS A 149 -0.79 -26.04 14.40
C HIS A 149 -1.80 -26.71 15.35
N GLY A 150 -3.10 -26.58 15.07
CA GLY A 150 -4.20 -27.09 15.92
C GLY A 150 -4.47 -26.23 17.16
N ALA A 151 -3.74 -25.14 17.34
CA ALA A 151 -3.92 -24.22 18.45
C ALA A 151 -5.03 -23.20 18.18
N ALA A 152 -5.67 -22.73 19.26
CA ALA A 152 -6.93 -21.97 19.20
C ALA A 152 -8.06 -22.69 18.43
N GLY A 153 -7.96 -24.02 18.28
CA GLY A 153 -8.92 -24.84 17.53
C GLY A 153 -8.94 -24.54 16.03
N ALA A 154 -7.82 -24.05 15.48
CA ALA A 154 -7.72 -23.68 14.09
C ALA A 154 -6.43 -24.18 13.45
N GLU A 155 -6.57 -24.63 12.20
CA GLU A 155 -5.44 -24.90 11.31
C GLU A 155 -5.39 -23.84 10.23
N ILE A 156 -4.20 -23.44 9.81
CA ILE A 156 -4.03 -22.47 8.74
C ILE A 156 -2.99 -22.96 7.76
N GLY A 157 -3.29 -22.76 6.47
CA GLY A 157 -2.36 -23.04 5.38
C GLY A 157 -1.62 -21.78 4.97
N GLN A 158 -1.65 -21.47 3.69
CA GLN A 158 -0.96 -20.32 3.12
C GLN A 158 -1.73 -18.99 3.20
N ASP A 159 -2.98 -19.07 3.64
CA ASP A 159 -3.87 -17.92 3.69
C ASP A 159 -3.44 -16.96 4.80
N GLY A 160 -3.74 -15.68 4.60
CA GLY A 160 -3.47 -14.63 5.54
C GLY A 160 -4.62 -14.30 6.47
N VAL A 161 -4.35 -13.37 7.38
CA VAL A 161 -5.37 -12.76 8.22
C VAL A 161 -5.36 -11.24 8.10
N MET A 162 -6.54 -10.65 8.25
CA MET A 162 -6.72 -9.22 8.43
C MET A 162 -7.12 -8.95 9.87
N VAL A 163 -6.40 -8.06 10.54
CA VAL A 163 -6.73 -7.62 11.91
C VAL A 163 -7.17 -6.16 11.92
N PHE A 164 -8.28 -5.88 12.60
CA PHE A 164 -8.83 -4.53 12.75
C PHE A 164 -9.43 -4.31 14.14
N LEU A 165 -9.67 -3.05 14.51
CA LEU A 165 -10.42 -2.69 15.70
C LEU A 165 -11.90 -2.51 15.36
N ASP A 166 -12.76 -3.17 16.12
CA ASP A 166 -14.21 -2.98 16.07
C ASP A 166 -14.59 -1.90 17.08
N PRO A 167 -15.02 -0.70 16.64
CA PRO A 167 -15.38 0.39 17.54
C PRO A 167 -16.67 0.13 18.34
N ASN A 168 -17.44 -0.89 17.97
CA ASN A 168 -18.71 -1.24 18.62
C ASN A 168 -18.58 -2.44 19.57
N ALA A 169 -17.43 -3.14 19.56
CA ALA A 169 -17.19 -4.30 20.41
C ALA A 169 -16.86 -3.89 21.86
N PRO A 170 -17.19 -4.74 22.85
CA PRO A 170 -16.70 -4.56 24.21
C PRO A 170 -15.16 -4.64 24.25
N ALA A 171 -14.55 -4.07 25.30
CA ALA A 171 -13.10 -3.91 25.38
C ALA A 171 -12.32 -5.23 25.30
N ASP A 172 -12.92 -6.35 25.72
CA ASP A 172 -12.35 -7.69 25.69
C ASP A 172 -12.52 -8.43 24.34
N GLU A 173 -13.17 -7.79 23.36
CA GLU A 173 -13.36 -8.30 21.99
C GLU A 173 -13.02 -7.26 20.90
N ARG A 174 -12.43 -6.14 21.28
CA ARG A 174 -12.21 -4.97 20.42
C ARG A 174 -11.32 -5.25 19.20
N PHE A 175 -10.42 -6.22 19.28
CA PHE A 175 -9.66 -6.69 18.12
C PHE A 175 -10.43 -7.80 17.42
N ARG A 176 -10.60 -7.68 16.11
CA ARG A 176 -11.18 -8.70 15.26
C ARG A 176 -10.15 -9.18 14.24
N MET A 177 -10.07 -10.49 14.05
CA MET A 177 -9.23 -11.11 13.03
C MET A 177 -10.10 -11.89 12.07
N LEU A 178 -10.05 -11.54 10.79
CA LEU A 178 -10.72 -12.23 9.71
C LEU A 178 -9.70 -13.05 8.93
N GLY A 179 -9.96 -14.32 8.69
CA GLY A 179 -9.07 -15.15 7.88
C GLY A 179 -9.68 -16.48 7.48
N LYS A 180 -8.98 -17.17 6.58
CA LYS A 180 -9.31 -18.54 6.18
C LYS A 180 -8.54 -19.54 7.01
N PHE A 181 -9.28 -20.38 7.72
CA PHE A 181 -8.75 -21.42 8.61
C PHE A 181 -9.42 -22.77 8.27
N ASP A 182 -9.01 -23.83 8.96
CA ASP A 182 -9.53 -25.20 8.88
C ASP A 182 -9.39 -25.83 7.49
N VAL A 183 -8.14 -25.89 7.01
CA VAL A 183 -7.77 -26.45 5.69
C VAL A 183 -7.68 -27.99 5.76
N PRO A 184 -8.26 -28.76 4.80
CA PRO A 184 -9.02 -28.32 3.64
C PRO A 184 -10.40 -27.80 4.02
N VAL A 185 -10.79 -26.69 3.41
CA VAL A 185 -12.06 -26.02 3.67
C VAL A 185 -13.22 -26.83 3.11
N GLU A 186 -14.16 -27.22 3.96
CA GLU A 186 -15.46 -27.74 3.52
C GLU A 186 -16.32 -26.61 2.92
N ALA A 187 -17.18 -26.96 1.95
CA ALA A 187 -17.99 -25.98 1.23
C ALA A 187 -18.83 -25.13 2.21
N GLY A 188 -18.58 -23.81 2.23
CA GLY A 188 -19.31 -22.85 3.06
C GLY A 188 -18.64 -22.45 4.38
N GLN A 189 -17.48 -23.01 4.73
CA GLN A 189 -16.79 -22.75 6.02
C GLN A 189 -15.41 -22.09 5.84
N ALA A 190 -15.27 -21.20 4.86
CA ALA A 190 -13.95 -20.71 4.46
C ALA A 190 -13.39 -19.55 5.29
N ILE A 191 -14.23 -18.79 5.99
CA ILE A 191 -13.80 -17.55 6.66
C ILE A 191 -14.33 -17.55 8.08
N HIS A 192 -13.42 -17.35 9.03
CA HIS A 192 -13.73 -17.21 10.45
C HIS A 192 -13.35 -15.83 10.95
N ILE A 193 -14.06 -15.39 11.99
CA ILE A 193 -13.73 -14.18 12.76
C ILE A 193 -13.28 -14.64 14.13
N PHE A 194 -12.13 -14.16 14.57
CA PHE A 194 -11.67 -14.29 15.95
C PHE A 194 -11.72 -12.93 16.64
N SER A 195 -11.82 -12.97 17.96
CA SER A 195 -12.01 -11.81 18.82
C SER A 195 -10.98 -11.80 19.94
N SER A 196 -10.47 -10.63 20.29
CA SER A 196 -9.48 -10.46 21.34
C SER A 196 -9.55 -9.08 21.99
N GLY A 197 -9.23 -8.98 23.28
CA GLY A 197 -9.13 -7.70 23.99
C GLY A 197 -7.74 -7.06 23.88
N ASP A 198 -6.71 -7.87 23.69
CA ASP A 198 -5.29 -7.47 23.67
C ASP A 198 -4.61 -7.73 22.32
N GLY A 199 -5.29 -8.41 21.40
CA GLY A 199 -4.75 -8.80 20.10
C GLY A 199 -3.76 -9.97 20.18
N ILE A 200 -3.65 -10.64 21.32
CA ILE A 200 -2.72 -11.76 21.56
C ILE A 200 -3.50 -13.03 21.88
N HIS A 201 -4.51 -12.92 22.75
CA HIS A 201 -5.36 -14.05 23.14
C HIS A 201 -6.65 -14.03 22.32
N TRP A 202 -6.77 -14.95 21.37
CA TRP A 202 -7.86 -14.98 20.39
C TRP A 202 -8.89 -16.07 20.72
N LYS A 203 -10.17 -15.72 20.54
CA LYS A 203 -11.32 -16.61 20.67
C LYS A 203 -12.09 -16.63 19.34
N LYS A 204 -12.38 -17.82 18.82
CA LYS A 204 -13.19 -18.02 17.61
C LYS A 204 -14.65 -17.70 17.89
#